data_AF-A0A382N0D0-F1
#
_entry.id   AF-A0A382N0D0-F1
#
_cell.length_a   1.000
_cell.length_b   1.000
_cell.length_c   1.000
_cell.angle_alpha   90.00
_cell.angle_beta   90.00
_cell.angle_gamma   90.00
#
_symmetry.space_group_name_H-M   'P 1'
#
loop_
_entity.id
_entity.type
_entity.pdbx_description
1 polymer ?
#
loop_
_entity_poly.entity_id
_entity_poly.type
_entity_poly.pdbx_seq_one_letter_code
_entity_poly.pdbx_strand_id
1 'polypeptide(L)'
;MRLLGIFLTLAFGLVFAQAQPADREALWKEVAEAEKKGLPKTAAAKLQLIYDSALQDSRHAEAIKALAKRITHEGAVQGNKPEEKITRLRAELEKTPDEAKPLLQTIL
;
A
#
# COMPACT_ATOMS: atom_id res chain seq x y z
N MET A 1 -13.17 21.17 -53.29
CA MET A 1 -13.49 22.08 -52.16
C MET A 1 -14.88 21.72 -51.67
N ARG A 2 -15.16 21.20 -50.48
CA ARG A 2 -14.41 20.97 -49.24
C ARG A 2 -14.90 19.63 -48.65
N LEU A 3 -14.26 18.52 -49.04
CA LEU A 3 -14.32 17.24 -48.31
C LEU A 3 -13.44 17.35 -47.05
N LEU A 4 -13.74 18.35 -46.21
CA LEU A 4 -12.93 18.75 -45.07
C LEU A 4 -13.85 19.09 -43.89
N GLY A 5 -14.58 18.09 -43.40
CA GLY A 5 -15.53 18.27 -42.31
C GLY A 5 -15.69 17.06 -41.39
N ILE A 6 -14.85 16.03 -41.51
CA ILE A 6 -14.97 14.78 -40.73
C ILE A 6 -13.73 14.55 -39.82
N PHE A 7 -12.87 15.56 -39.64
CA PHE A 7 -11.57 15.35 -38.95
C PHE A 7 -11.34 16.16 -37.67
N LEU A 8 -12.38 16.69 -37.02
CA LEU A 8 -12.15 17.59 -35.87
C LEU A 8 -13.20 17.55 -34.76
N THR A 9 -13.57 16.38 -34.24
CA THR A 9 -14.24 16.27 -32.92
C THR A 9 -13.98 14.92 -32.26
N LEU A 10 -12.71 14.51 -32.17
CA LEU A 10 -12.30 13.38 -31.31
C LEU A 10 -11.13 13.80 -30.43
N ALA A 11 -11.29 14.91 -29.74
CA ALA A 11 -10.36 15.36 -28.73
C ALA A 11 -11.15 15.66 -27.47
N PHE A 12 -10.56 15.28 -26.33
CA PHE A 12 -10.94 15.69 -24.98
C PHE A 12 -11.98 14.83 -24.25
N GLY A 13 -11.53 13.64 -23.85
CA GLY A 13 -12.17 12.85 -22.80
C GLY A 13 -11.22 11.90 -22.08
N LEU A 14 -9.90 12.13 -22.12
CA LEU A 14 -8.97 11.52 -21.17
C LEU A 14 -9.17 12.24 -19.84
N VAL A 15 -10.21 11.86 -19.11
CA VAL A 15 -10.31 12.14 -17.68
C VAL A 15 -9.13 11.42 -17.05
N PHE A 16 -8.04 12.16 -16.86
CA PHE A 16 -6.99 11.75 -15.93
C PHE A 16 -7.70 11.56 -14.59
N ALA A 17 -7.94 10.31 -14.20
CA ALA A 17 -8.31 9.98 -12.84
C ALA A 17 -7.13 10.42 -11.97
N GLN A 18 -7.18 11.66 -11.50
CA GLN A 18 -6.26 12.17 -10.50
C GLN A 18 -6.42 11.23 -9.31
N ALA A 19 -5.42 10.40 -9.04
CA ALA A 19 -5.41 9.55 -7.86
C ALA A 19 -5.49 10.49 -6.66
N GLN A 20 -6.67 10.56 -6.02
CA GLN A 20 -6.86 11.41 -4.86
C GLN A 20 -5.91 10.90 -3.77
N PRO A 21 -5.14 11.78 -3.11
CA PRO A 21 -4.21 11.35 -2.06
C PRO A 21 -5.00 10.56 -1.02
N ALA A 22 -4.48 9.38 -0.67
CA ALA A 22 -5.11 8.54 0.33
C ALA A 22 -5.13 9.29 1.68
N ASP A 23 -6.30 9.36 2.31
CA ASP A 23 -6.41 9.84 3.68
C ASP A 23 -5.84 8.77 4.63
N ARG A 24 -4.51 8.77 4.78
CA ARG A 24 -3.81 7.81 5.62
C ARG A 24 -4.16 7.96 7.10
N GLU A 25 -4.56 9.14 7.56
CA GLU A 25 -5.02 9.33 8.94
C GLU A 25 -6.31 8.55 9.20
N ALA A 26 -7.29 8.67 8.29
CA ALA A 26 -8.51 7.86 8.35
C ALA A 26 -8.20 6.36 8.27
N LEU A 27 -7.30 5.94 7.38
CA LEU A 27 -6.89 4.54 7.27
C LEU A 27 -6.26 4.02 8.57
N TRP A 28 -5.39 4.80 9.24
CA TRP A 28 -4.82 4.40 10.53
C TRP A 28 -5.88 4.27 11.63
N LYS A 29 -6.91 5.12 11.64
CA LYS A 29 -8.07 4.98 12.54
C LYS A 29 -8.83 3.69 12.27
N GLU A 30 -9.05 3.35 11.00
CA GLU A 30 -9.68 2.09 10.61
C GLU A 30 -8.84 0.86 10.99
N VAL A 31 -7.52 0.94 10.86
CA VAL A 31 -6.60 -0.10 11.34
C VAL A 31 -6.76 -0.29 12.84
N ALA A 32 -6.72 0.79 13.62
CA ALA A 32 -6.86 0.71 15.09
C ALA A 32 -8.21 0.09 15.50
N GLU A 33 -9.29 0.44 14.82
CA GLU A 33 -10.62 -0.15 15.06
C GLU A 33 -10.67 -1.63 14.68
N ALA A 34 -10.04 -2.04 13.56
CA ALA A 34 -9.94 -3.44 13.19
C ALA A 34 -9.11 -4.25 14.20
N GLU A 35 -8.01 -3.69 14.68
CA GLU A 35 -7.16 -4.29 15.72
C GLU A 35 -7.94 -4.48 17.03
N LYS A 36 -8.66 -3.45 17.48
CA LYS A 36 -9.53 -3.50 18.66
C LYS A 36 -10.61 -4.57 18.58
N LYS A 37 -11.15 -4.80 17.37
CA LYS A 37 -12.20 -5.80 17.10
C LYS A 37 -11.64 -7.20 16.84
N GLY A 38 -10.31 -7.39 16.85
CA GLY A 38 -9.70 -8.67 16.52
C GLY A 38 -9.93 -9.11 15.08
N LEU A 39 -9.92 -8.17 14.13
CA LEU A 39 -10.16 -8.40 12.70
C LEU A 39 -8.85 -8.31 11.89
N PRO A 40 -7.94 -9.29 12.00
CA PRO A 40 -6.59 -9.20 11.43
C PRO A 40 -6.60 -9.12 9.90
N LYS A 41 -7.54 -9.78 9.21
CA LYS A 41 -7.68 -9.67 7.74
C LYS A 41 -8.03 -8.24 7.32
N THR A 42 -8.94 -7.59 8.05
CA THR A 42 -9.35 -6.20 7.79
C THR A 42 -8.19 -5.25 8.08
N ALA A 43 -7.50 -5.42 9.21
CA ALA A 43 -6.33 -4.62 9.54
C ALA A 43 -5.24 -4.74 8.46
N ALA A 44 -4.92 -5.96 8.02
CA ALA A 44 -3.93 -6.22 6.95
C ALA A 44 -4.32 -5.53 5.63
N ALA A 45 -5.58 -5.62 5.22
CA ALA A 45 -6.06 -4.97 3.99
C ALA A 45 -5.91 -3.44 4.04
N LYS A 46 -6.22 -2.81 5.18
CA LYS A 46 -6.06 -1.36 5.36
C LYS A 46 -4.59 -0.94 5.44
N LEU A 47 -3.76 -1.74 6.09
CA LEU A 47 -2.31 -1.52 6.14
C LEU A 47 -1.66 -1.64 4.76
N GLN A 48 -2.17 -2.49 3.87
CA GLN A 48 -1.72 -2.54 2.49
C GLN A 48 -1.96 -1.20 1.76
N LEU A 49 -3.15 -0.60 1.91
CA LEU A 49 -3.46 0.71 1.31
C LEU A 49 -2.54 1.83 1.84
N ILE A 50 -2.22 1.78 3.14
CA ILE A 50 -1.27 2.72 3.75
C ILE A 50 0.14 2.51 3.18
N TYR A 51 0.60 1.25 3.08
CA TYR A 51 1.90 0.92 2.52
C TYR A 51 2.05 1.42 1.09
N ASP A 52 1.08 1.12 0.22
CA ASP A 52 1.13 1.49 -1.20
C ASP A 52 1.14 3.01 -1.39
N SER A 53 0.24 3.72 -0.70
CA SER A 53 0.17 5.19 -0.80
C SER A 53 1.38 5.88 -0.15
N ALA A 54 1.90 5.35 0.96
CA ALA A 54 3.10 5.89 1.59
C ALA A 54 4.36 5.66 0.73
N LEU A 55 4.48 4.52 0.05
CA LEU A 55 5.56 4.30 -0.91
C LEU A 55 5.46 5.25 -2.10
N GLN A 56 4.26 5.44 -2.64
CA GLN A 56 4.03 6.39 -3.74
C GLN A 56 4.45 7.82 -3.39
N ASP A 57 4.24 8.23 -2.14
CA ASP A 57 4.61 9.56 -1.62
C ASP A 57 6.05 9.62 -1.04
N SER A 58 6.86 8.57 -1.24
CA SER A 58 8.20 8.40 -0.66
C SER A 58 8.27 8.56 0.87
N ARG A 59 7.15 8.28 1.57
CA ARG A 59 7.04 8.27 3.04
C ARG A 59 7.53 6.93 3.60
N HIS A 60 8.80 6.62 3.38
CA HIS A 60 9.37 5.29 3.65
C HIS A 60 9.16 4.80 5.10
N ALA A 61 9.28 5.69 6.10
CA ALA A 61 9.06 5.31 7.50
C ALA A 61 7.63 4.82 7.77
N GLU A 62 6.64 5.50 7.20
CA GLU A 62 5.23 5.12 7.33
C GLU A 62 4.94 3.82 6.56
N ALA A 63 5.50 3.70 5.35
CA ALA A 63 5.37 2.49 4.55
C ALA A 63 5.93 1.26 5.28
N ILE A 64 7.17 1.31 5.77
CA ILE A 64 7.79 0.17 6.46
C ILE A 64 7.04 -0.18 7.76
N LYS A 65 6.55 0.82 8.51
CA LYS A 65 5.68 0.59 9.67
C LYS A 65 4.39 -0.16 9.27
N ALA A 66 3.74 0.26 8.19
CA ALA A 66 2.52 -0.37 7.71
C ALA A 66 2.78 -1.81 7.25
N LEU A 67 3.88 -2.04 6.52
CA LEU A 67 4.33 -3.35 6.07
C LEU A 67 4.57 -4.33 7.24
N ALA A 68 5.34 -3.92 8.24
CA ALA A 68 5.65 -4.78 9.39
C ALA A 68 4.38 -5.17 10.18
N LYS A 69 3.45 -4.22 10.37
CA LYS A 69 2.15 -4.49 10.99
C LYS A 69 1.30 -5.40 10.12
N ARG A 70 1.27 -5.21 8.80
CA ARG A 70 0.51 -6.06 7.86
C ARG A 70 0.96 -7.52 7.98
N ILE A 71 2.26 -7.77 7.90
CA ILE A 71 2.84 -9.12 8.00
C ILE A 71 2.54 -9.77 9.36
N THR A 72 2.52 -8.97 10.43
CA THR A 72 2.12 -9.46 11.77
C THR A 72 0.68 -9.98 11.75
N HIS A 73 -0.25 -9.23 11.16
CA HIS A 73 -1.67 -9.61 11.04
C HIS A 73 -1.90 -10.78 10.07
N GLU A 74 -1.20 -10.80 8.94
CA GLU A 74 -1.22 -11.94 8.01
C GLU A 74 -0.71 -13.22 8.68
N GLY A 75 0.36 -13.09 9.47
CA GLY A 75 0.86 -14.19 10.30
C GLY A 75 -0.19 -14.66 11.30
N ALA A 76 -0.88 -13.76 12.00
CA ALA A 76 -1.95 -14.13 12.93
C ALA A 76 -3.08 -14.93 12.26
N VAL A 77 -3.38 -14.66 10.98
CA VAL A 77 -4.36 -15.41 10.18
C VAL A 77 -3.83 -16.78 9.74
N GLN A 78 -2.52 -16.93 9.53
CA GLN A 78 -1.87 -18.11 8.93
C GLN A 78 -1.23 -19.05 9.97
N GLY A 79 -1.65 -18.98 11.24
CA GLY A 79 -1.14 -19.85 12.31
C GLY A 79 0.02 -19.25 13.14
N ASN A 80 0.32 -17.98 12.91
CA ASN A 80 1.18 -17.12 13.73
C ASN A 80 2.64 -17.60 13.89
N LYS A 81 3.17 -18.31 12.89
CA LYS A 81 4.57 -18.77 12.91
C LYS A 81 5.55 -17.62 12.67
N PRO A 82 6.57 -17.44 13.53
CA PRO A 82 7.60 -16.42 13.33
C PRO A 82 8.37 -16.58 12.01
N GLU A 83 8.69 -17.80 11.61
CA GLU A 83 9.47 -18.11 10.41
C GLU A 83 8.77 -17.60 9.15
N GLU A 84 7.44 -17.76 9.09
CA GLU A 84 6.63 -17.25 7.98
C GLU A 84 6.67 -15.72 7.90
N LYS A 85 6.68 -15.02 9.03
CA LYS A 85 6.78 -13.56 9.06
C LYS A 85 8.13 -13.10 8.52
N ILE A 86 9.21 -13.77 8.91
CA ILE A 86 10.56 -13.49 8.39
C ILE A 86 10.63 -13.77 6.88
N THR A 87 10.08 -14.88 6.41
CA THR A 87 10.03 -15.19 4.97
C THR A 87 9.26 -14.12 4.20
N ARG A 88 8.12 -13.63 4.71
CA ARG A 88 7.36 -12.54 4.08
C ARG A 88 8.13 -11.22 4.09
N LEU A 89 8.77 -10.85 5.20
CA LEU A 89 9.59 -9.64 5.29
C LEU A 89 10.75 -9.66 4.27
N ARG A 90 11.43 -10.79 4.13
CA ARG A 90 12.48 -10.97 3.11
C ARG A 90 11.93 -10.86 1.69
N ALA A 91 10.77 -11.43 1.40
CA ALA A 91 10.13 -11.31 0.10
C ALA A 91 9.73 -9.87 -0.26
N GLU A 92 9.39 -9.06 0.75
CA GLU A 92 9.06 -7.63 0.57
C GLU A 92 10.30 -6.75 0.47
N LEU A 93 11.44 -7.18 1.05
CA LEU A 93 12.72 -6.50 0.91
C LEU A 93 13.18 -6.43 -0.55
N GLU A 94 12.92 -7.47 -1.34
CA GLU A 94 13.23 -7.51 -2.78
C GLU A 94 12.40 -6.49 -3.59
N LYS A 95 11.21 -6.14 -3.12
CA LYS A 95 10.27 -5.22 -3.80
C LYS A 95 10.40 -3.78 -3.31
N THR A 96 11.00 -3.59 -2.14
CA THR A 96 11.12 -2.28 -1.50
C THR A 96 12.15 -1.44 -2.26
N PRO A 97 11.90 -0.14 -2.51
CA PRO A 97 12.87 0.77 -3.14
C PRO A 97 14.20 0.81 -2.36
N ASP A 98 15.32 1.02 -3.06
CA ASP A 98 16.66 0.96 -2.46
C ASP A 98 16.82 1.93 -1.27
N GLU A 99 16.16 3.09 -1.33
CA GLU A 99 16.17 4.10 -0.27
C GLU A 99 15.47 3.63 1.01
N ALA A 100 14.50 2.72 0.89
CA ALA A 100 13.72 2.19 2.01
C ALA A 100 14.23 0.84 2.54
N LYS A 101 15.04 0.11 1.75
CA LYS A 101 15.61 -1.20 2.15
C LYS A 101 16.35 -1.16 3.49
N PRO A 102 17.22 -0.17 3.78
CA PRO A 102 17.94 -0.14 5.06
C PRO A 102 16.99 -0.11 6.27
N LEU A 103 15.86 0.59 6.16
CA LEU A 103 14.88 0.66 7.24
C LEU A 103 14.15 -0.66 7.46
N LEU A 104 13.81 -1.39 6.39
CA LEU A 104 13.22 -2.72 6.52
C LEU A 104 14.24 -3.72 7.10
N GLN A 105 15.51 -3.60 6.74
CA GLN A 105 16.59 -4.44 7.27
C GLN A 105 16.79 -4.27 8.78
N THR A 106 16.48 -3.11 9.38
CA THR A 106 16.58 -2.97 10.85
C THR A 106 15.54 -3.78 11.63
N ILE A 107 14.54 -4.33 10.95
CA ILE A 107 13.47 -5.15 11.54
C ILE A 107 13.77 -6.66 11.41
N LEU A 108 14.60 -7.04 10.44
CA LEU A 108 14.99 -8.41 10.12
C LEU A 108 16.17 -8.90 10.99
#